data_AF-A0A846MNR8-F1
#
_entry.id   AF-A0A846MNR8-F1
#
_cell.length_a   1.000
_cell.length_b   1.000
_cell.length_c   1.000
_cell.angle_alpha   90.00
_cell.angle_beta   90.00
_cell.angle_gamma   90.00
#
_symmetry.space_group_name_H-M   'P 1'
#
loop_
_entity.id
_entity.type
_entity.pdbx_description
1 polymer ?
#
loop_
_entity_poly.entity_id
_entity_poly.type
_entity_poly.pdbx_seq_one_letter_code
_entity_poly.pdbx_strand_id
1 'polypeptide(L)' 'MKVNLPLLKSWCEQQFSPMAWQRISLHAYEQLKDKYSLKELQTPEPDMTLEGNDLAVVCDAIRELYKVEVPLNDFS' A
#
# COMPACT_ATOMS: atom_id res chain seq x y z
N MET A 1 4.21 -8.69 -10.86
CA MET A 1 2.97 -9.04 -10.13
C MET A 1 2.20 -7.76 -9.89
N LYS A 2 0.90 -7.78 -10.15
CA LYS A 2 0.01 -6.63 -10.03
C LYS A 2 -0.92 -6.88 -8.86
N VAL A 3 -1.05 -5.90 -7.96
CA VAL A 3 -1.80 -6.03 -6.71
C VAL A 3 -2.87 -4.96 -6.66
N ASN A 4 -4.10 -5.36 -6.32
CA ASN A 4 -5.21 -4.44 -6.13
C ASN A 4 -4.99 -3.62 -4.85
N LEU A 5 -4.90 -2.29 -5.01
CA LEU A 5 -4.56 -1.38 -3.92
C LEU A 5 -5.67 -1.26 -2.87
N PRO A 6 -6.97 -1.19 -3.22
CA PRO A 6 -8.06 -1.31 -2.27
C PRO A 6 -8.00 -2.57 -1.39
N LEU A 7 -7.71 -3.74 -1.97
CA LEU A 7 -7.58 -4.99 -1.20
C LEU A 7 -6.41 -4.94 -0.22
N LEU A 8 -5.25 -4.47 -0.68
CA LEU A 8 -4.07 -4.31 0.17
C LEU A 8 -4.34 -3.32 1.31
N LYS A 9 -5.02 -2.21 1.03
CA LYS A 9 -5.46 -1.24 2.03
C LYS A 9 -6.34 -1.89 3.09
N SER A 10 -7.41 -2.58 2.67
CA SER A 10 -8.34 -3.24 3.59
C SER A 10 -7.64 -4.28 4.45
N TRP A 11 -6.70 -5.03 3.88
CA TRP A 11 -5.88 -5.97 4.63
C TRP A 11 -5.01 -5.27 5.68
N CYS A 12 -4.31 -4.17 5.32
CA CYS A 12 -3.50 -3.41 6.27
C CYS A 12 -4.34 -2.86 7.43
N GLU A 13 -5.54 -2.36 7.13
CA GLU A 13 -6.45 -1.81 8.13
C GLU A 13 -6.99 -2.88 9.09
N GLN A 14 -7.25 -4.09 8.58
CA GLN A 14 -7.73 -5.23 9.37
C GLN A 14 -6.62 -5.91 10.18
N GLN A 15 -5.43 -6.09 9.61
CA GLN A 15 -4.32 -6.79 10.26
C GLN A 15 -3.64 -5.94 11.33
N PHE A 16 -3.50 -4.63 11.10
CA PHE A 16 -2.72 -3.77 11.97
C PHE A 16 -3.59 -2.81 12.78
N SER A 17 -4.29 -1.89 12.12
CA SER A 17 -5.19 -0.92 12.74
C SER A 17 -5.95 -0.12 11.68
N PRO A 18 -7.10 0.50 12.00
CA PRO A 18 -7.85 1.34 11.05
C PRO A 18 -7.05 2.51 10.47
N MET A 19 -5.97 2.96 11.13
CA MET A 19 -5.11 4.05 10.64
C MET A 19 -3.80 3.55 10.01
N ALA A 20 -3.64 2.23 9.85
CA ALA A 20 -2.39 1.66 9.36
C ALA A 20 -2.08 2.11 7.94
N TRP A 21 -3.08 2.03 7.06
CA TRP A 21 -2.92 2.43 5.67
C TRP A 21 -2.56 3.91 5.52
N GLN A 22 -3.11 4.78 6.37
CA GLN A 22 -2.76 6.19 6.36
C GLN A 22 -1.27 6.41 6.68
N ARG A 23 -0.69 5.66 7.62
CA ARG A 23 0.73 5.74 7.95
C ARG A 23 1.61 5.17 6.84
N ILE A 24 1.22 4.02 6.28
CA ILE A 24 1.91 3.36 5.18
C ILE A 24 1.95 4.27 3.95
N SER A 25 0.80 4.79 3.54
CA SER A 25 0.69 5.68 2.37
C SER A 25 1.49 6.97 2.55
N LEU A 26 1.53 7.56 3.75
CA LEU A 26 2.38 8.72 4.04
C LEU A 26 3.88 8.38 3.94
N HIS A 27 4.29 7.24 4.48
CA HIS A 27 5.69 6.80 4.45
C HIS A 27 6.15 6.47 3.02
N ALA A 28 5.30 5.80 2.25
CA ALA A 28 5.55 5.48 0.85
C ALA A 28 5.46 6.71 -0.09
N TYR A 29 4.72 7.75 0.32
CA TYR A 29 4.42 8.90 -0.55
C TYR A 29 5.67 9.63 -1.03
N GLU A 30 6.72 9.76 -0.21
CA GLU A 30 7.94 10.46 -0.62
C GLU A 30 8.57 9.87 -1.89
N GLN A 31 8.45 8.55 -2.07
CA GLN A 31 8.99 7.82 -3.22
C GLN A 31 7.95 7.65 -4.35
N LEU A 32 6.66 7.84 -4.06
CA LEU A 32 5.56 7.66 -5.02
C LEU A 32 4.98 8.98 -5.55
N LYS A 33 5.34 10.12 -4.96
CA LYS A 33 4.77 11.46 -5.24
C LYS A 33 4.90 11.93 -6.70
N ASP A 34 5.85 11.38 -7.45
CA ASP A 34 6.04 11.71 -8.87
C ASP A 34 4.99 11.06 -9.78
N LYS A 35 4.29 10.03 -9.29
CA LYS A 35 3.29 9.26 -10.04
C LYS A 35 1.89 9.31 -9.44
N TYR A 36 1.81 9.41 -8.11
CA TYR A 36 0.56 9.32 -7.37
C TYR A 36 0.42 10.51 -6.42
N SER A 37 -0.78 11.04 -6.30
CA SER A 37 -1.13 11.95 -5.23
C SER A 37 -1.36 11.18 -3.92
N LEU A 38 -1.12 11.86 -2.79
CA LEU A 38 -1.41 11.28 -1.47
C LEU A 38 -2.90 10.91 -1.33
N LYS A 39 -3.79 11.68 -1.98
CA LYS A 39 -5.23 11.41 -1.97
C LYS A 39 -5.58 10.10 -2.68
N GLU A 40 -4.97 9.84 -3.84
CA GLU A 40 -5.15 8.58 -4.58
C GLU A 40 -4.63 7.39 -3.77
N LEU A 41 -3.48 7.54 -3.10
CA LEU A 41 -2.96 6.47 -2.25
C LEU A 41 -3.84 6.21 -1.02
N GLN A 42 -4.35 7.25 -0.36
CA GLN A 42 -5.22 7.10 0.83
C GLN A 42 -6.63 6.61 0.48
N THR A 43 -7.12 6.99 -0.69
CA THR A 43 -8.47 6.67 -1.17
C THR A 43 -8.36 6.09 -2.58
N PRO A 44 -7.81 4.85 -2.71
CA PRO A 44 -7.57 4.25 -4.01
C PRO A 44 -8.89 3.90 -4.71
N GLU A 45 -8.93 4.12 -6.02
CA GLU A 45 -10.07 3.70 -6.85
C GLU A 45 -10.17 2.16 -6.90
N PRO A 46 -11.37 1.59 -7.12
CA PRO A 46 -11.59 0.13 -7.06
C PRO A 46 -10.68 -0.70 -8.00
N ASP A 47 -10.27 -0.12 -9.12
CA ASP A 47 -9.41 -0.68 -10.16
C ASP A 47 -7.94 -0.23 -10.04
N MET A 48 -7.63 0.60 -9.04
CA MET A 48 -6.27 1.05 -8.79
C MET A 48 -5.39 -0.12 -8.35
N THR A 49 -4.25 -0.22 -9.01
CA THR A 49 -3.35 -1.36 -8.89
C THR A 49 -1.90 -0.89 -8.85
N LEU A 50 -1.09 -1.55 -8.05
CA LEU A 50 0.35 -1.31 -7.97
C LEU A 50 1.11 -2.51 -8.48
N GLU A 51 2.25 -2.25 -9.13
CA GLU A 51 3.15 -3.27 -9.62
C GLU A 51 4.59 -2.77 -9.64
N GLY A 52 5.52 -3.71 -9.82
CA GLY A 52 6.94 -3.41 -9.93
C GLY A 52 7.47 -2.62 -8.74
N ASN A 53 8.16 -1.51 -9.03
CA ASN A 53 8.78 -0.66 -8.02
C ASN A 53 7.76 0.00 -7.09
N ASP A 54 6.59 0.38 -7.61
CA ASP A 54 5.61 1.13 -6.83
C ASP A 54 4.99 0.24 -5.74
N LEU A 55 4.78 -1.04 -6.06
CA LEU A 55 4.39 -2.06 -5.09
C LEU A 55 5.51 -2.33 -4.07
N ALA A 56 6.77 -2.39 -4.52
CA ALA A 56 7.91 -2.63 -3.63
C ALA A 56 8.03 -1.54 -2.55
N VAL A 57 7.87 -0.26 -2.92
CA VAL A 57 7.87 0.87 -1.96
C VAL A 57 6.80 0.68 -0.89
N VAL A 58 5.58 0.30 -1.26
CA VAL A 58 4.50 0.06 -0.28
C VAL A 58 4.81 -1.13 0.61
N CYS A 59 5.36 -2.22 0.06
CA CYS A 59 5.76 -3.39 0.84
C CYS A 59 6.87 -3.06 1.83
N ASP A 60 7.85 -2.28 1.41
CA ASP A 60 8.95 -1.82 2.26
C ASP A 60 8.42 -0.92 3.39
N ALA A 61 7.49 0.00 3.09
CA ALA A 61 6.82 0.81 4.10
C ALA A 61 6.08 -0.05 5.14
N ILE A 62 5.35 -1.09 4.70
CA ILE A 62 4.69 -2.04 5.59
C ILE A 62 5.72 -2.78 6.46
N ARG A 63 6.80 -3.27 5.85
CA ARG A 63 7.84 -4.01 6.56
C ARG A 63 8.59 -3.13 7.56
N GLU A 64 8.87 -1.88 7.23
CA GLU A 64 9.56 -0.96 8.11
C GLU A 64 8.71 -0.61 9.34
N LEU A 65 7.43 -0.31 9.12
CA LEU A 65 6.48 0.11 10.16
C LEU A 65 6.00 -1.05 11.04
N TYR A 66 5.73 -2.21 10.44
CA TYR A 66 5.06 -3.33 11.12
C TYR A 66 5.92 -4.58 11.27
N LYS A 67 7.11 -4.63 10.66
CA LYS A 67 8.03 -5.79 10.69
C LYS A 67 7.39 -7.08 10.15
N VAL A 68 6.44 -6.95 9.23
CA VAL A 68 5.68 -8.06 8.62
C VAL A 68 5.94 -8.09 7.11
N GLU A 69 5.97 -9.30 6.55
CA GLU A 69 5.96 -9.51 5.10
C GLU A 69 4.53 -9.59 4.57
N VAL A 70 4.28 -8.90 3.45
CA VAL A 70 2.96 -8.85 2.83
C VAL A 70 2.73 -10.15 2.04
N PRO A 71 1.64 -10.89 2.27
CA PRO A 71 1.34 -12.11 1.52
C PRO A 71 0.79 -11.76 0.12
N LEU A 72 1.66 -11.32 -0.78
CA LEU A 72 1.27 -10.71 -2.07
C LEU A 72 0.34 -11.58 -2.93
N ASN A 73 0.41 -12.91 -2.79
CA ASN A 73 -0.44 -13.88 -3.52
C ASN A 73 -1.93 -13.73 -3.25
N ASP A 74 -2.33 -13.14 -2.13
CA ASP A 74 -3.75 -12.98 -1.75
C ASP A 74 -4.39 -11.74 -2.39
N PHE A 75 -3.62 -10.92 -3.11
CA PHE A 75 -4.06 -9.62 -3.66
C PHE A 75 -3.92 -9.48 -5.18
N SER A 76 -3.58 -10.58 -5.86
CA SER A 76 -3.44 -10.68 -7.33
C SER A 76 -4.75 -10.96 -8.07
#